data_AF-A0A4Q3CBE1-F1
#
_entry.id   AF-A0A4Q3CBE1-F1
#
_cell.length_a   1.000
_cell.length_b   1.000
_cell.length_c   1.000
_cell.angle_alpha   90.00
_cell.angle_beta   90.00
_cell.angle_gamma   90.00
#
_symmetry.space_group_name_H-M   'P 1'
#
loop_
_entity.id
_entity.type
_entity.pdbx_description
1 polymer ?
#
loop_
_entity_poly.entity_id
_entity_poly.type
_entity_poly.pdbx_seq_one_letter_code
_entity_poly.pdbx_strand_id
1 'polypeptide(L)'
;FPDNTFFLDGKLSGVIDFYFACSDFLAYDIAVCLNAWCFERRGEYNLTKGRALIAAYETVRRLEPRERAALPTLARGAAMRFFLTRLVDLAGTPKDALVKPHNPLDYAERLGFHRQAKSPEDYGA
;
A
#
# COMPACT_ATOMS: atom_id res chain seq x y z
N PHE A 1 -4.90 -5.76 -1.67
CA PHE A 1 -3.91 -6.03 -2.73
C PHE A 1 -3.25 -7.39 -2.55
N PRO A 2 -2.74 -7.79 -1.38
CA PRO A 2 -2.26 -9.16 -1.16
C PRO A 2 -3.31 -10.22 -1.50
N ASP A 3 -4.56 -9.95 -1.16
CA ASP A 3 -5.69 -10.82 -1.47
C ASP A 3 -6.03 -10.90 -2.97
N ASN A 4 -5.49 -9.98 -3.78
CA ASN A 4 -5.75 -9.86 -5.22
C ASN A 4 -4.58 -10.40 -6.05
N THR A 5 -3.64 -11.11 -5.42
CA THR A 5 -2.45 -11.68 -6.07
C THR A 5 -2.34 -13.16 -5.78
N PHE A 6 -2.16 -13.97 -6.82
CA PHE A 6 -2.02 -15.42 -6.69
C PHE A 6 -0.58 -15.88 -6.83
N PHE A 7 -0.19 -16.85 -6.02
CA PHE A 7 1.12 -17.49 -6.09
C PHE A 7 0.97 -18.99 -6.30
N LEU A 8 1.76 -19.53 -7.23
CA LEU A 8 1.92 -20.97 -7.46
C LEU A 8 3.40 -21.30 -7.34
N ASP A 9 3.74 -22.28 -6.49
CA ASP A 9 5.13 -22.68 -6.21
C ASP A 9 6.06 -21.50 -5.86
N GLY A 10 5.53 -20.54 -5.09
CA GLY A 10 6.27 -19.33 -4.67
C GLY A 10 6.47 -18.28 -5.77
N LYS A 11 5.88 -18.45 -6.95
CA LYS A 11 5.93 -17.49 -8.06
C LYS A 11 4.59 -16.79 -8.24
N LEU A 12 4.63 -15.48 -8.48
CA LEU A 12 3.44 -14.73 -8.86
C LEU A 12 2.86 -15.32 -10.16
N SER A 13 1.59 -15.70 -10.11
CA SER A 13 0.88 -16.43 -11.17
C SER A 13 -0.32 -15.66 -11.74
N GLY A 14 -0.78 -14.63 -11.02
CA GLY A 14 -1.87 -13.78 -11.48
C GLY A 14 -2.12 -12.58 -10.57
N VAL A 15 -2.67 -11.54 -11.15
CA VAL A 15 -3.22 -10.37 -10.46
C VAL A 15 -4.65 -10.19 -10.95
N ILE A 16 -5.58 -9.95 -10.05
CA ILE A 16 -7.03 -9.86 -10.35
C ILE A 16 -7.66 -8.58 -9.78
N ASP A 17 -8.97 -8.42 -9.95
CA ASP A 17 -9.79 -7.34 -9.40
C ASP A 17 -9.35 -5.92 -9.81
N PHE A 18 -9.36 -5.67 -11.12
CA PHE A 18 -9.02 -4.38 -11.74
C PHE A 18 -10.13 -3.31 -11.67
N TYR A 19 -11.15 -3.47 -10.83
CA TYR A 19 -12.28 -2.53 -10.75
C TYR A 19 -11.88 -1.11 -10.31
N PHE A 20 -10.75 -0.98 -9.62
CA PHE A 20 -10.17 0.32 -9.22
C PHE A 20 -9.03 0.78 -10.14
N ALA A 21 -8.78 0.08 -11.26
CA ALA A 21 -7.78 0.53 -12.23
C ALA A 21 -8.20 1.87 -12.84
N CYS A 22 -7.24 2.77 -12.98
CA CYS A 22 -7.44 4.11 -13.54
C CYS A 22 -6.15 4.61 -14.19
N SER A 23 -6.21 5.77 -14.86
CA SER A 23 -5.03 6.50 -15.29
C SER A 23 -4.56 7.42 -14.17
N ASP A 24 -3.38 7.15 -13.61
CA ASP A 24 -2.78 7.92 -12.51
C ASP A 24 -1.24 7.76 -12.55
N PHE A 25 -0.52 8.32 -11.57
CA PHE A 25 0.91 8.18 -11.43
C PHE A 25 1.31 6.72 -11.12
N LEU A 26 2.19 6.13 -11.92
CA LEU A 26 2.69 4.77 -11.69
C LEU A 26 3.34 4.59 -10.30
N ALA A 27 4.03 5.62 -9.81
CA ALA A 27 4.63 5.61 -8.48
C ALA A 27 3.58 5.56 -7.34
N TYR A 28 2.32 5.95 -7.61
CA TYR A 28 1.25 5.84 -6.63
C TYR A 28 0.86 4.37 -6.38
N ASP A 29 0.87 3.51 -7.41
CA ASP A 29 0.65 2.07 -7.22
C ASP A 29 1.75 1.42 -6.38
N ILE A 30 3.00 1.89 -6.51
CA ILE A 30 4.10 1.45 -5.63
C ILE A 30 3.80 1.87 -4.19
N ALA A 31 3.35 3.10 -3.98
CA ALA A 31 2.98 3.60 -2.65
C ALA A 31 1.80 2.81 -2.03
N VAL A 32 0.83 2.40 -2.84
CA VAL A 32 -0.24 1.47 -2.45
C VAL A 32 0.33 0.11 -2.07
N CYS A 33 1.27 -0.43 -2.86
CA CYS A 33 1.93 -1.69 -2.57
C CYS A 33 2.76 -1.65 -1.27
N LEU A 34 3.51 -0.56 -1.04
CA LEU A 34 4.26 -0.35 0.21
C LEU A 34 3.32 -0.38 1.43
N ASN A 35 2.18 0.31 1.32
CA ASN A 35 1.14 0.27 2.35
C ASN A 35 0.59 -1.14 2.58
N ALA A 36 0.38 -1.90 1.51
CA ALA A 36 -0.31 -3.18 1.58
C ALA A 36 0.58 -4.36 1.97
N TRP A 37 1.86 -4.36 1.56
CA TRP A 37 2.76 -5.49 1.69
C TRP A 37 3.87 -5.30 2.73
N CYS A 38 4.27 -4.05 2.99
CA CYS A 38 5.48 -3.77 3.75
C CYS A 38 5.22 -3.42 5.21
N PHE A 39 4.00 -3.65 5.72
CA PHE A 39 3.69 -3.54 7.14
C PHE A 39 3.44 -4.93 7.75
N GLU A 40 3.99 -5.17 8.93
CA GLU A 40 3.69 -6.36 9.71
C GLU A 40 2.31 -6.28 10.35
N ARG A 41 1.79 -7.43 10.80
CA ARG A 41 0.47 -7.52 11.43
C ARG A 41 0.31 -6.63 12.67
N ARG A 42 1.42 -6.31 13.34
CA ARG A 42 1.46 -5.43 14.52
C ARG A 42 1.64 -3.94 14.16
N GLY A 43 1.69 -3.61 12.89
CA GLY A 43 1.76 -2.22 12.41
C GLY A 43 3.16 -1.68 12.18
N GLU A 44 4.23 -2.45 12.45
CA GLU A 44 5.58 -1.99 12.15
C GLU A 44 5.87 -2.05 10.65
N TYR A 45 6.53 -1.00 10.12
CA TYR A 45 7.03 -1.03 8.75
C TYR A 45 8.24 -1.96 8.64
N ASN A 46 8.20 -2.89 7.69
CA ASN A 46 9.29 -3.81 7.39
C ASN A 46 10.15 -3.24 6.25
N LEU A 47 11.28 -2.63 6.64
CA LEU A 47 12.25 -2.05 5.72
C LEU A 47 12.81 -3.05 4.70
N THR A 48 12.94 -4.32 5.08
CA THR A 48 13.45 -5.38 4.19
C THR A 48 12.44 -5.66 3.06
N LYS A 49 11.15 -5.75 3.39
CA LYS A 49 10.08 -5.91 2.38
C LYS A 49 9.98 -4.67 1.49
N GLY A 50 10.08 -3.47 2.06
CA GLY A 50 10.08 -2.22 1.32
C GLY A 50 11.20 -2.14 0.28
N ARG A 51 12.44 -2.39 0.72
CA ARG A 51 13.60 -2.47 -0.18
C ARG A 51 13.42 -3.51 -1.27
N ALA A 52 12.99 -4.72 -0.92
CA ALA A 52 12.79 -5.79 -1.89
C ALA A 52 11.74 -5.43 -2.95
N LEU A 53 10.63 -4.80 -2.53
CA LEU A 53 9.56 -4.36 -3.42
C LEU A 53 10.05 -3.29 -4.41
N ILE A 54 10.71 -2.24 -3.91
CA ILE A 54 11.20 -1.14 -4.75
C ILE A 54 12.31 -1.63 -5.69
N ALA A 55 13.29 -2.36 -5.16
CA ALA A 55 14.39 -2.88 -5.97
C ALA A 55 13.89 -3.82 -7.07
N ALA A 56 12.93 -4.71 -6.77
CA ALA A 56 12.34 -5.59 -7.77
C ALA A 56 11.58 -4.81 -8.86
N TYR A 57 10.81 -3.79 -8.48
CA TYR A 57 10.13 -2.91 -9.45
C TYR A 57 11.13 -2.23 -10.39
N GLU A 58 12.23 -1.70 -9.84
CA GLU A 58 13.27 -1.00 -10.61
C GLU A 58 14.07 -1.90 -11.56
N THR A 59 14.01 -3.23 -11.42
CA THR A 59 14.57 -4.16 -12.42
C THR A 59 13.80 -4.16 -13.74
N VAL A 60 12.51 -3.80 -13.71
CA VAL A 60 11.64 -3.74 -14.89
C VAL A 60 11.45 -2.29 -15.35
N ARG A 61 11.21 -1.37 -14.40
CA ARG A 61 11.05 0.06 -14.67
C ARG A 61 11.72 0.86 -13.56
N ARG A 62 12.85 1.51 -13.89
CA ARG A 62 13.50 2.44 -12.96
C ARG A 62 12.59 3.61 -12.63
N LEU A 63 12.55 3.99 -11.36
CA LEU A 63 11.87 5.20 -10.93
C LEU A 63 12.65 6.42 -11.40
N GLU A 64 11.94 7.40 -11.92
CA GLU A 64 12.54 8.70 -12.14
C GLU A 64 12.87 9.37 -10.78
N PRO A 65 13.88 10.25 -10.72
CA PRO A 65 14.24 10.93 -9.47
C PRO A 65 13.05 11.63 -8.80
N ARG A 66 12.15 12.23 -9.59
CA ARG A 66 10.93 12.89 -9.08
C ARG A 66 9.92 11.89 -8.49
N GLU A 67 9.78 10.71 -9.07
CA GLU A 67 8.87 9.68 -8.58
C GLU A 67 9.38 9.11 -7.26
N ARG A 68 10.68 8.81 -7.21
CA ARG A 68 11.35 8.34 -6.00
C ARG A 68 11.22 9.36 -4.87
N ALA A 69 11.53 10.62 -5.14
CA ALA A 69 11.38 11.70 -4.15
C ALA A 69 9.92 11.91 -3.69
N ALA A 70 8.93 11.58 -4.53
CA ALA A 70 7.52 11.71 -4.19
C ALA A 70 6.98 10.56 -3.32
N LEU A 71 7.70 9.43 -3.18
CA LEU A 71 7.24 8.24 -2.45
C LEU A 71 6.67 8.54 -1.05
N PRO A 72 7.31 9.36 -0.18
CA PRO A 72 6.73 9.68 1.13
C PRO A 72 5.38 10.39 1.02
N THR A 73 5.19 11.28 0.05
CA THR A 73 3.91 11.99 -0.18
C THR A 73 2.85 11.05 -0.72
N LEU A 74 3.20 10.23 -1.71
CA LEU A 74 2.27 9.28 -2.31
C LEU A 74 1.84 8.21 -1.30
N ALA A 75 2.75 7.73 -0.45
CA ALA A 75 2.45 6.75 0.60
C ALA A 75 1.50 7.30 1.66
N ARG A 76 1.63 8.58 2.04
CA ARG A 76 0.64 9.28 2.88
C ARG A 76 -0.73 9.34 2.21
N GLY A 77 -0.76 9.72 0.93
CA GLY A 77 -1.99 9.78 0.15
C GLY A 77 -2.69 8.43 0.03
N ALA A 78 -1.94 7.36 -0.24
CA ALA A 78 -2.44 6.00 -0.29
C ALA A 78 -2.99 5.56 1.07
N ALA A 79 -2.25 5.80 2.16
CA ALA A 79 -2.72 5.45 3.49
C ALA A 79 -4.01 6.18 3.86
N MET A 80 -4.08 7.48 3.57
CA MET A 80 -5.26 8.30 3.81
C MET A 80 -6.47 7.83 2.99
N ARG A 81 -6.28 7.46 1.71
CA ARG A 81 -7.34 6.90 0.87
C ARG A 81 -7.96 5.65 1.51
N PHE A 82 -7.14 4.68 1.93
CA PHE A 82 -7.63 3.45 2.54
C PHE A 82 -8.22 3.68 3.93
N PHE A 83 -7.66 4.61 4.73
CA PHE A 83 -8.26 5.02 6.00
C PHE A 83 -9.69 5.56 5.81
N LEU A 84 -9.86 6.53 4.89
CA LEU A 84 -11.14 7.19 4.66
C LEU A 84 -12.19 6.24 4.09
N THR A 85 -11.82 5.42 3.10
CA THR A 85 -12.75 4.44 2.50
C THR A 85 -13.20 3.40 3.52
N ARG A 86 -12.28 2.84 4.31
CA ARG A 86 -12.64 1.91 5.41
C ARG A 86 -13.49 2.59 6.50
N LEU A 87 -13.27 3.88 6.76
CA LEU A 87 -14.07 4.63 7.73
C LEU A 87 -15.51 4.79 7.22
N VAL A 88 -15.68 5.09 5.93
CA VAL A 88 -17.00 5.15 5.29
C VAL A 88 -17.67 3.78 5.31
N ASP A 89 -16.96 2.72 4.96
CA ASP A 89 -17.48 1.35 5.00
C ASP A 89 -17.93 0.97 6.42
N LEU A 90 -17.10 1.26 7.43
CA LEU A 90 -17.43 1.01 8.83
C LEU A 90 -18.69 1.77 9.28
N ALA A 91 -18.83 3.04 8.88
CA ALA A 91 -19.99 3.86 9.23
C ALA A 91 -21.26 3.45 8.47
N GLY A 92 -21.11 2.96 7.24
CA GLY A 92 -22.21 2.58 6.36
C GLY A 92 -22.68 1.13 6.48
N THR A 93 -21.89 0.23 7.07
CA THR A 93 -22.24 -1.18 7.20
C THR A 93 -23.41 -1.37 8.18
N PRO A 94 -24.55 -1.96 7.74
CA PRO A 94 -25.67 -2.27 8.62
C PRO A 94 -25.27 -3.21 9.76
N LYS A 95 -25.90 -3.06 10.94
CA LYS A 95 -25.56 -3.86 12.14
C LYS A 95 -25.83 -5.37 11.97
N ASP A 96 -26.72 -5.73 11.07
CA ASP A 96 -27.13 -7.09 10.73
C ASP A 96 -26.35 -7.68 9.55
N ALA A 97 -25.41 -6.94 8.97
CA ALA A 97 -24.57 -7.45 7.89
C ALA A 97 -23.62 -8.56 8.39
N LEU A 98 -23.50 -9.63 7.61
CA LEU A 98 -22.56 -10.73 7.88
C LEU A 98 -21.11 -10.34 7.59
N VAL A 99 -20.89 -9.33 6.74
CA VAL A 99 -19.56 -8.83 6.38
C VAL A 99 -19.06 -7.89 7.46
N LYS A 100 -17.93 -8.24 8.09
CA LYS A 100 -17.26 -7.37 9.03
C LYS A 100 -16.38 -6.36 8.27
N PRO A 101 -16.62 -5.05 8.37
CA PRO A 101 -15.78 -4.06 7.72
C PRO A 101 -14.38 -4.09 8.32
N HIS A 102 -13.38 -3.79 7.49
CA HIS A 102 -12.00 -3.71 7.94
C HIS A 102 -11.80 -2.56 8.93
N ASN A 103 -10.88 -2.73 9.88
CA ASN A 103 -10.52 -1.66 10.80
C ASN A 103 -9.86 -0.49 10.04
N PRO A 104 -10.41 0.73 10.09
CA PRO A 104 -9.77 1.89 9.48
C PRO A 104 -8.48 2.28 10.21
N LEU A 105 -8.38 2.05 11.52
CA LEU A 105 -7.24 2.49 12.33
C LEU A 105 -5.91 1.85 11.90
N ASP A 106 -5.94 0.66 11.29
CA ASP A 106 -4.76 0.03 10.69
C ASP A 106 -4.03 1.00 9.72
N TYR A 107 -4.80 1.77 8.94
CA TYR A 107 -4.26 2.73 7.99
C TYR A 107 -3.98 4.10 8.61
N ALA A 108 -4.62 4.44 9.73
CA ALA A 108 -4.24 5.62 10.52
C ALA A 108 -2.86 5.45 11.15
N GLU A 109 -2.54 4.25 11.64
CA GLU A 109 -1.22 3.90 12.18
C GLU A 109 -0.14 3.95 11.10
N ARG A 110 -0.41 3.36 9.93
CA ARG A 110 0.48 3.45 8.75
C ARG A 110 0.72 4.89 8.33
N LEU A 111 -0.33 5.71 8.29
CA LEU A 111 -0.22 7.14 8.03
C LEU A 111 0.67 7.84 9.08
N GLY A 112 0.61 7.42 10.35
CA GLY A 112 1.52 7.86 11.40
C GLY A 112 3.00 7.62 11.05
N PHE A 113 3.35 6.41 10.60
CA PHE A 113 4.69 6.11 10.09
C PHE A 113 5.06 6.99 8.88
N HIS A 114 4.19 7.08 7.87
CA HIS A 114 4.47 7.84 6.65
C HIS A 114 4.64 9.35 6.88
N ARG A 115 4.09 9.90 7.97
CA ARG A 115 4.33 11.29 8.38
C ARG A 115 5.70 11.50 9.00
N GLN A 116 6.31 10.45 9.56
CA GLN A 116 7.66 10.50 10.10
C GLN A 116 8.73 10.22 9.04
N ALA A 117 8.41 9.42 8.01
CA ALA A 117 9.27 9.19 6.86
C ALA A 117 9.46 10.50 6.07
N LYS A 118 10.72 10.95 5.95
CA LYS A 118 11.11 12.20 5.29
C LYS A 118 11.75 11.97 3.94
N SER A 119 12.24 10.77 3.68
CA SER A 119 12.94 10.47 2.44
C SER A 119 12.61 9.07 1.91
N PRO A 120 12.96 8.78 0.64
CA PRO A 120 12.72 7.46 0.04
C PRO A 120 13.48 6.33 0.76
N GLU A 121 14.62 6.64 1.39
CA GLU A 121 15.46 5.69 2.11
C GLU A 121 14.74 5.09 3.33
N ASP A 122 13.80 5.84 3.95
CA ASP A 122 12.94 5.35 5.03
C ASP A 122 12.04 4.18 4.57
N TYR A 123 11.83 4.04 3.25
CA TYR A 123 11.11 2.93 2.63
C TYR A 123 12.03 1.81 2.15
N GLY A 124 13.35 2.03 2.16
CA GLY A 124 14.35 1.11 1.64
C GLY A 124 14.69 1.32 0.17
N ALA A 125 14.26 2.44 -0.42
CA ALA A 125 14.58 2.80 -1.81
C ALA A 125 16.09 2.99 -1.98
#